data_AF-A0A975RVY5-F1
#
_entry.id   AF-A0A975RVY5-F1
#
_cell.length_a   1.000
_cell.length_b   1.000
_cell.length_c   1.000
_cell.angle_alpha   90.00
_cell.angle_beta   90.00
_cell.angle_gamma   90.00
#
_symmetry.space_group_name_H-M   'P 1'
#
loop_
_entity.id
_entity.type
_entity.pdbx_description
1 polymer ?
#
loop_
_entity_poly.entity_id
_entity_poly.type
_entity_poly.pdbx_seq_one_letter_code
_entity_poly.pdbx_strand_id
1 'polypeptide(L)'
;MNGWQIPSPRKPSKSKADFARERREKVASLIKQGLLKSELIKKALLKVPREDFIPRPYRDYAYLEVPLPLPGLAATISCPHSYPLFYEPLGLDQGYRFLEVGLGSGYGAAVAREVVARRAKWYRWKSTP
;
A
#
# COMPACT_ATOMS: atom_id res chain seq x y z
N MET A 1 22.51 -14.85 -7.88
CA MET A 1 21.20 -14.16 -7.96
C MET A 1 21.49 -12.68 -8.06
N ASN A 2 21.20 -12.04 -9.20
CA ASN A 2 21.41 -10.60 -9.32
C ASN A 2 20.38 -9.91 -8.40
N GLY A 3 20.87 -9.11 -7.46
CA GLY A 3 20.02 -8.39 -6.51
C GLY A 3 19.08 -7.39 -7.20
N TRP A 4 18.22 -6.76 -6.41
CA TRP A 4 17.32 -5.72 -6.90
C TRP A 4 18.10 -4.57 -7.54
N GLN A 5 17.80 -4.27 -8.81
CA GLN A 5 18.33 -3.06 -9.47
C GLN A 5 17.52 -1.85 -8.98
N ILE A 6 18.08 -1.16 -7.98
CA ILE A 6 17.48 0.06 -7.43
C ILE A 6 17.68 1.20 -8.45
N PRO A 7 16.61 1.90 -8.87
CA PRO A 7 16.73 3.01 -9.82
C PRO A 7 17.52 4.17 -9.21
N SER A 8 18.24 4.92 -10.03
CA SER A 8 18.99 6.11 -9.56
C SER A 8 18.06 7.18 -8.99
N PRO A 9 18.42 7.85 -7.88
CA PRO A 9 17.61 8.91 -7.31
C PRO A 9 17.47 10.09 -8.28
N ARG A 10 16.28 10.68 -8.38
CA ARG A 10 16.03 11.84 -9.24
C ARG A 10 15.01 12.80 -8.66
N LYS A 11 14.95 14.03 -9.17
CA LYS A 11 13.88 14.96 -8.81
C LYS A 11 12.54 14.41 -9.34
N PRO A 12 11.51 14.26 -8.48
CA PRO A 12 10.23 13.72 -8.91
C PRO A 12 9.52 14.70 -9.86
N SER A 13 8.89 14.17 -10.89
CA SER A 13 8.17 14.94 -11.92
C SER A 13 6.71 14.55 -12.08
N LYS A 14 6.26 13.43 -11.49
CA LYS A 14 4.89 12.91 -11.67
C LYS A 14 3.86 13.74 -10.93
N SER A 15 2.69 13.92 -11.54
CA SER A 15 1.54 14.58 -10.93
C SER A 15 0.77 13.62 -9.99
N LYS A 16 -0.16 14.16 -9.18
CA LYS A 16 -1.09 13.33 -8.38
C LYS A 16 -1.94 12.40 -9.26
N ALA A 17 -2.30 12.84 -10.47
CA ALA A 17 -3.09 12.03 -11.40
C ALA A 17 -2.28 10.85 -11.95
N ASP A 18 -0.98 11.05 -12.21
CA ASP A 18 -0.07 9.98 -12.64
C ASP A 18 0.08 8.91 -11.55
N PHE A 19 0.30 9.33 -10.31
CA PHE A 19 0.38 8.37 -9.19
C PHE A 19 -0.93 7.60 -8.99
N ALA A 20 -2.07 8.28 -9.09
CA ALA A 20 -3.37 7.61 -8.99
C ALA A 20 -3.59 6.59 -10.11
N ARG A 21 -3.12 6.87 -11.34
CA ARG A 21 -3.15 5.93 -12.47
C ARG A 21 -2.25 4.73 -12.19
N GLU A 22 -0.98 4.95 -11.83
CA GLU A 22 -0.01 3.88 -11.56
C GLU A 22 -0.42 3.00 -10.38
N ARG A 23 -1.05 3.57 -9.35
CA ARG A 23 -1.62 2.81 -8.22
C ARG A 23 -2.68 1.83 -8.70
N ARG A 24 -3.61 2.28 -9.55
CA ARG A 24 -4.67 1.44 -10.11
C ARG A 24 -4.09 0.34 -10.99
N GLU A 25 -3.11 0.68 -11.83
CA GLU A 25 -2.41 -0.28 -12.69
C GLU A 25 -1.66 -1.33 -11.88
N LYS A 26 -0.95 -0.93 -10.82
CA LYS A 26 -0.26 -1.86 -9.93
C LYS A 26 -1.24 -2.81 -9.25
N VAL A 27 -2.33 -2.28 -8.68
CA VAL A 27 -3.37 -3.10 -8.05
C VAL A 27 -3.99 -4.08 -9.06
N ALA A 28 -4.30 -3.63 -10.27
CA ALA A 28 -4.82 -4.51 -11.33
C ALA A 28 -3.82 -5.62 -11.71
N SER A 29 -2.52 -5.29 -11.80
CA SER A 29 -1.45 -6.27 -12.04
C SER A 29 -1.38 -7.32 -10.93
N LEU A 30 -1.46 -6.91 -9.66
CA LEU A 30 -1.42 -7.83 -8.51
C LEU A 30 -2.62 -8.79 -8.48
N ILE A 31 -3.80 -8.31 -8.90
CA ILE A 31 -5.00 -9.15 -9.09
C ILE A 31 -4.77 -10.15 -10.22
N LYS A 32 -4.29 -9.68 -11.38
CA LYS A 32 -4.01 -10.54 -12.55
C LYS A 32 -2.98 -11.63 -12.23
N GLN A 33 -2.01 -11.34 -11.38
CA GLN A 33 -1.00 -12.30 -10.91
C GLN A 33 -1.53 -13.28 -9.83
N GLY A 34 -2.77 -13.11 -9.36
CA GLY A 34 -3.36 -13.93 -8.30
C GLY A 34 -2.79 -13.66 -6.90
N LEU A 35 -1.99 -12.60 -6.74
CA LEU A 35 -1.40 -12.21 -5.45
C LEU A 35 -2.38 -11.44 -4.57
N LEU A 36 -3.30 -10.70 -5.17
CA LEU A 36 -4.30 -9.88 -4.48
C LEU A 36 -5.71 -10.40 -4.80
N LYS A 37 -6.43 -10.84 -3.77
CA LYS A 37 -7.74 -11.51 -3.85
C LYS A 37 -8.79 -10.84 -2.97
N SER A 38 -8.41 -10.39 -1.78
CA SER A 38 -9.30 -9.75 -0.82
C SER A 38 -9.74 -8.36 -1.28
N GLU A 39 -11.06 -8.13 -1.33
CA GLU A 39 -11.62 -6.82 -1.64
C GLU A 39 -11.30 -5.77 -0.57
N LEU A 40 -11.06 -6.17 0.68
CA LEU A 40 -10.65 -5.25 1.75
C LEU A 40 -9.22 -4.76 1.51
N ILE A 41 -8.30 -5.67 1.23
CA ILE A 41 -6.88 -5.35 0.96
C ILE A 41 -6.77 -4.52 -0.33
N LYS A 42 -7.52 -4.88 -1.38
CA LYS A 42 -7.59 -4.10 -2.63
C LYS A 42 -8.03 -2.67 -2.40
N LYS A 43 -9.10 -2.46 -1.63
CA LYS A 43 -9.59 -1.11 -1.29
C LYS A 43 -8.55 -0.32 -0.49
N ALA A 44 -7.87 -0.96 0.45
CA ALA A 44 -6.81 -0.33 1.23
C ALA A 44 -5.63 0.11 0.35
N LEU A 45 -5.11 -0.77 -0.51
CA LEU A 45 -4.01 -0.45 -1.44
C LEU A 45 -4.37 0.64 -2.45
N LEU A 46 -5.64 0.74 -2.86
CA LEU A 46 -6.12 1.84 -3.72
C LEU A 46 -6.24 3.16 -2.95
N LYS A 47 -6.57 3.12 -1.66
CA LYS A 47 -6.77 4.31 -0.84
C LYS A 47 -5.46 4.90 -0.34
N VAL A 48 -4.52 4.08 0.11
CA VAL A 48 -3.27 4.54 0.72
C VAL A 48 -2.26 4.92 -0.37
N PRO A 49 -1.85 6.20 -0.46
CA PRO A 49 -0.87 6.67 -1.45
C PRO A 49 0.54 6.20 -1.11
N ARG A 50 1.00 5.09 -1.71
CA ARG A 50 2.36 4.57 -1.48
C ARG A 50 3.46 5.61 -1.73
N GLU A 51 3.26 6.50 -2.70
CA GLU A 51 4.17 7.59 -3.04
C GLU A 51 4.44 8.58 -1.89
N ASP A 52 3.53 8.69 -0.92
CA ASP A 52 3.69 9.60 0.22
C ASP A 52 4.60 9.00 1.31
N PHE A 53 4.82 7.69 1.28
CA PHE A 53 5.70 6.95 2.20
C PHE A 53 7.12 6.77 1.63
N ILE A 54 7.37 7.33 0.44
CA ILE A 54 8.64 7.16 -0.28
C ILE A 54 9.45 8.45 -0.22
N PRO A 55 10.76 8.35 0.07
CA PRO A 55 11.67 9.49 0.02
C PRO A 55 11.60 10.21 -1.32
N ARG A 56 11.63 11.54 -1.28
CA ARG A 56 11.42 12.41 -2.45
C ARG A 56 12.22 11.99 -3.70
N PRO A 57 13.51 11.59 -3.61
CA PRO A 57 14.28 11.21 -4.80
C PRO A 57 13.83 9.91 -5.49
N TYR A 58 13.07 9.07 -4.80
CA TYR A 58 12.58 7.79 -5.33
C TYR A 58 11.08 7.78 -5.57
N ARG A 59 10.38 8.90 -5.29
CA ARG A 59 8.92 8.96 -5.30
C ARG A 59 8.30 8.53 -6.62
N ASP A 60 8.92 8.90 -7.75
CA ASP A 60 8.44 8.50 -9.07
C ASP A 60 8.54 6.99 -9.33
N TYR A 61 9.27 6.24 -8.51
CA TYR A 61 9.39 4.79 -8.61
C TYR A 61 8.42 4.06 -7.69
N ALA A 62 7.44 4.76 -7.09
CA ALA A 62 6.58 4.22 -6.05
C ALA A 62 5.89 2.89 -6.38
N TYR A 63 5.53 2.71 -7.65
CA TYR A 63 4.81 1.54 -8.13
C TYR A 63 5.69 0.62 -8.99
N LEU A 64 7.01 0.79 -8.98
CA LEU A 64 7.92 -0.22 -9.52
C LEU A 64 7.99 -1.42 -8.57
N GLU A 65 8.20 -2.60 -9.14
CA GLU A 65 8.30 -3.84 -8.36
C GLU A 65 9.72 -4.03 -7.81
N VAL A 66 10.19 -3.06 -7.03
CA VAL A 66 11.52 -3.05 -6.41
C VAL A 66 11.44 -2.47 -4.99
N PRO A 67 12.30 -2.90 -4.05
CA PRO A 67 12.42 -2.24 -2.77
C PRO A 67 13.15 -0.90 -2.96
N LEU A 68 12.70 0.13 -2.26
CA LEU A 68 13.32 1.46 -2.34
C LEU A 68 13.98 1.82 -1.00
N PRO A 69 15.19 2.40 -1.00
CA PRO A 69 15.90 2.71 0.24
C PRO A 69 15.20 3.80 1.03
N LEU A 70 15.30 3.73 2.35
CA LEU A 70 14.87 4.77 3.28
C LEU A 70 16.12 5.48 3.84
N PRO A 71 16.47 6.69 3.36
CA PRO A 71 17.64 7.42 3.82
C PRO A 71 17.66 7.59 5.34
N GLY A 72 18.83 7.37 5.95
CA GLY A 72 18.99 7.42 7.40
C GLY A 72 18.59 6.14 8.13
N LEU A 73 18.04 5.15 7.42
CA LEU A 73 17.75 3.82 7.94
C LEU A 73 18.48 2.78 7.09
N ALA A 74 19.03 1.74 7.72
CA ALA A 74 19.52 0.55 7.01
C ALA A 74 18.34 -0.35 6.56
N ALA A 75 17.33 0.25 5.94
CA ALA A 75 16.05 -0.37 5.62
C ALA A 75 15.51 0.11 4.27
N THR A 76 14.57 -0.65 3.74
CA THR A 76 13.85 -0.34 2.50
C THR A 76 12.34 -0.33 2.76
N ILE A 77 11.60 0.40 1.94
CA ILE A 77 10.17 0.11 1.75
C ILE A 77 10.05 -1.11 0.84
N SER A 78 9.36 -2.16 1.30
CA SER A 78 9.17 -3.43 0.59
C SER A 78 8.48 -3.25 -0.76
N CYS A 79 8.67 -4.18 -1.69
CA CYS A 79 8.01 -4.18 -3.00
C CYS A 79 6.47 -4.12 -2.86
N PRO A 80 5.75 -3.54 -3.84
CA PRO A 80 4.29 -3.52 -3.84
C PRO A 80 3.62 -4.88 -3.61
N HIS A 81 4.16 -5.98 -4.17
CA HIS A 81 3.58 -7.31 -3.97
C HIS A 81 3.72 -7.86 -2.55
N SER A 82 4.66 -7.34 -1.76
CA SER A 82 4.96 -7.89 -0.44
C SER A 82 3.76 -7.75 0.50
N TYR A 83 3.00 -6.66 0.40
CA TYR A 83 1.85 -6.41 1.27
C TYR A 83 0.72 -7.43 1.08
N PRO A 84 0.17 -7.67 -0.13
CA PRO A 84 -0.81 -8.74 -0.30
C PRO A 84 -0.22 -10.12 0.01
N LEU A 85 1.05 -10.38 -0.30
CA LEU A 85 1.71 -11.65 0.05
C LEU A 85 1.68 -11.93 1.56
N PHE A 86 1.84 -10.90 2.39
CA PHE A 86 1.76 -11.04 3.86
C PHE A 86 0.33 -10.97 4.39
N TYR A 87 -0.52 -10.13 3.81
CA TYR A 87 -1.83 -9.80 4.37
C TYR A 87 -2.93 -10.78 3.95
N GLU A 88 -2.87 -11.34 2.74
CA GLU A 88 -3.85 -12.32 2.28
C GLU A 88 -3.86 -13.59 3.15
N PRO A 89 -2.71 -14.22 3.49
CA PRO A 89 -2.69 -15.42 4.32
C PRO A 89 -3.13 -15.18 5.77
N LEU A 90 -2.96 -13.95 6.27
CA LEU A 90 -3.40 -13.58 7.62
C LEU A 90 -4.92 -13.47 7.74
N GLY A 91 -5.66 -13.43 6.62
CA GLY A 91 -7.11 -13.27 6.64
C GLY A 91 -7.56 -11.99 7.35
N LEU A 92 -6.81 -10.90 7.18
CA LEU A 92 -7.08 -9.62 7.85
C LEU A 92 -8.50 -9.12 7.59
N ASP A 93 -9.22 -8.80 8.67
CA ASP A 93 -10.60 -8.32 8.62
C ASP A 93 -10.85 -7.10 9.53
N GLN A 94 -11.98 -6.44 9.34
CA GLN A 94 -12.41 -5.27 10.08
C GLN A 94 -12.57 -5.58 11.57
N GLY A 95 -12.05 -4.67 12.41
CA GLY A 95 -12.12 -4.79 13.86
C GLY A 95 -11.01 -5.64 14.48
N TYR A 96 -10.13 -6.26 13.68
CA TYR A 96 -8.97 -6.98 14.20
C TYR A 96 -7.96 -6.02 14.85
N ARG A 97 -7.24 -6.55 15.84
CA ARG A 97 -6.04 -5.91 16.37
C ARG A 97 -4.85 -6.46 15.60
N PHE A 98 -4.09 -5.58 14.98
CA PHE A 98 -2.94 -5.92 14.15
C PHE A 98 -1.69 -5.23 14.71
N LEU A 99 -0.58 -5.97 14.78
CA LEU A 99 0.74 -5.48 15.17
C LEU A 99 1.72 -5.73 14.05
N GLU A 100 2.35 -4.66 13.55
CA GLU A 100 3.44 -4.74 12.59
C GLU A 100 4.77 -4.52 13.32
N VAL A 101 5.68 -5.50 13.26
CA VAL A 101 7.03 -5.39 13.81
C VAL A 101 7.96 -4.96 12.69
N GLY A 102 8.63 -3.81 12.87
CA GLY A 102 9.50 -3.22 11.84
C GLY A 102 8.73 -2.26 10.91
N LEU A 103 8.34 -1.09 11.45
CA LEU A 103 7.50 -0.12 10.76
C LEU A 103 8.09 0.37 9.42
N GLY A 104 9.41 0.48 9.32
CA GLY A 104 10.11 0.98 8.13
C GLY A 104 9.54 2.34 7.69
N SER A 105 8.94 2.38 6.50
CA SER A 105 8.28 3.58 5.96
C SER A 105 6.94 3.92 6.61
N GLY A 106 6.28 2.96 7.27
CA GLY A 106 4.91 3.07 7.78
C GLY A 106 3.81 2.76 6.76
N TYR A 107 4.15 2.49 5.49
CA TYR A 107 3.15 2.20 4.46
C TYR A 107 2.35 0.92 4.75
N GLY A 108 3.00 -0.15 5.20
CA GLY A 108 2.33 -1.40 5.58
C GLY A 108 1.29 -1.15 6.67
N ALA A 109 1.72 -0.52 7.76
CA ALA A 109 0.85 -0.18 8.88
C ALA A 109 -0.33 0.70 8.45
N ALA A 110 -0.13 1.66 7.54
CA ALA A 110 -1.21 2.46 6.98
C ALA A 110 -2.22 1.63 6.16
N VAL A 111 -1.74 0.71 5.33
CA VAL A 111 -2.59 -0.22 4.57
C VAL A 111 -3.36 -1.14 5.53
N ALA A 112 -2.68 -1.76 6.49
CA ALA A 112 -3.30 -2.64 7.48
C ALA A 112 -4.36 -1.88 8.30
N ARG A 113 -4.08 -0.63 8.69
CA ARG A 113 -5.03 0.24 9.40
C ARG A 113 -6.31 0.48 8.60
N GLU A 114 -6.22 0.62 7.28
CA GLU A 114 -7.38 0.76 6.40
C GLU A 114 -8.17 -0.55 6.25
N VAL A 115 -7.50 -1.71 6.31
CA VAL A 115 -8.17 -3.02 6.29
C VAL A 115 -8.93 -3.27 7.59
N VAL A 116 -8.28 -3.07 8.75
CA VAL A 116 -8.87 -3.39 10.07
C VAL A 116 -9.81 -2.30 10.59
N ALA A 117 -9.90 -1.15 9.91
CA ALA A 117 -10.80 -0.06 10.29
C ALA A 117 -12.25 -0.55 10.39
N ARG A 118 -12.90 -0.38 11.55
CA ARG A 118 -14.36 -0.51 11.63
C ARG A 118 -15.01 0.56 10.76
N ARG A 119 -15.81 0.16 9.78
CA ARG A 119 -16.69 1.10 9.08
C ARG A 119 -17.81 1.54 10.02
N ALA A 120 -18.00 2.85 10.15
CA ALA A 120 -19.18 3.39 10.81
C ALA A 120 -20.43 2.96 10.04
N LYS A 121 -21.39 2.31 10.71
CA LYS A 121 -22.73 2.09 10.18
C LYS A 121 -23.58 3.29 10.58
N TRP A 122 -24.05 4.02 9.59
CA TRP A 122 -24.99 5.12 9.80
C TRP A 122 -26.40 4.60 9.59
N TYR A 123 -27.25 4.72 10.61
CA TYR A 123 -28.66 4.42 10.52
C TYR A 123 -29.42 5.75 10.40
N ARG A 124 -30.23 5.89 9.35
CA ARG A 124 -31.15 7.02 9.22
C ARG A 124 -32.51 6.58 9.75
N TRP A 125 -32.87 7.06 10.93
CA TRP A 125 -34.22 6.91 11.45
C TRP A 125 -35.18 7.77 10.61
N LYS A 126 -36.30 7.19 10.17
CA LYS A 126 -37.45 7.95 9.68
C LYS A 126 -38.59 7.72 10.66
N SER A 127 -39.04 8.76 11.33
CA SER A 127 -40.33 8.74 12.03
C SER A 127 -41.45 8.75 10.98
N THR A 128 -42.24 7.69 10.92
CA THR A 128 -43.55 7.71 10.28
C THR A 128 -44.56 8.43 11.17
N PRO A 129 -45.44 9.29 10.63
CA PRO A 129 -46.65 9.72 11.31
C PRO A 129 -47.62 8.54 11.55
#